data_AF-A0A5S4FV39-F1
#
_entry.id   AF-A0A5S4FV39-F1
#
_cell.length_a   1.000
_cell.length_b   1.000
_cell.length_c   1.000
_cell.angle_alpha   90.00
_cell.angle_beta   90.00
_cell.angle_gamma   90.00
#
_symmetry.space_group_name_H-M   'P 1'
#
loop_
_entity.id
_entity.type
_entity.pdbx_description
1 polymer ?
#
loop_
_entity_poly.entity_id
_entity_poly.type
_entity_poly.pdbx_seq_one_letter_code
_entity_poly.pdbx_strand_id
1 'polypeptide(L)'
;MKAAIVTAACGAVLALPLGLLALAADRNPAAGAASELAGAPTAEAKRDIPPAYLRWYLDAAHTCPGLPWNVLAAIGKTESDHGRSTAPGVHTGENHAGAGGPMQFLAATWTAYGVDADHDGRKDRYNPADAIHGAAHYLCANHAGKGGAHLRRAIWHYNHSDTYVRNVLAQAARYATPTTSRRGATAVRAALRWLGTPYSWGGGGPTGPTYGFAQGTGIKGFDCSGLTQYAWAQAGIRLPRVAADQYNTGTHIPRTQLQPGDLLFFATNPNA
;
A
#
# COMPACT_ATOMS: atom_id res chain seq x y z
N MET A 1 11.42 13.00 -4.27
CA MET A 1 11.78 11.95 -5.23
C MET A 1 12.71 10.99 -4.52
N LYS A 2 12.55 9.69 -4.75
CA LYS A 2 13.43 8.67 -4.17
C LYS A 2 14.05 7.82 -5.29
N ALA A 3 15.21 7.23 -5.00
CA ALA A 3 16.02 6.49 -5.97
C ALA A 3 16.35 5.08 -5.46
N ALA A 4 16.34 4.07 -6.32
CA ALA A 4 16.83 2.71 -6.02
C ALA A 4 17.75 2.19 -7.13
N ILE A 5 18.71 1.32 -6.78
CA ILE A 5 19.59 0.64 -7.75
C ILE A 5 19.11 -0.81 -8.00
N VAL A 6 19.23 -1.25 -9.24
CA VAL A 6 19.17 -2.67 -9.65
C VAL A 6 20.50 -3.09 -10.26
N THR A 7 21.06 -4.19 -9.77
CA THR A 7 22.19 -4.88 -10.41
C THR A 7 21.68 -5.65 -11.63
N ALA A 8 22.20 -5.35 -12.82
CA ALA A 8 21.88 -6.09 -14.03
C ALA A 8 22.84 -7.29 -14.17
N ALA A 9 22.33 -8.51 -14.04
CA ALA A 9 23.06 -9.72 -14.45
C ALA A 9 22.79 -9.97 -15.94
N CYS A 10 23.78 -9.75 -16.80
CA CYS A 10 23.72 -10.10 -18.22
C CYS A 10 23.71 -11.64 -18.39
N GLY A 11 22.60 -12.21 -18.87
CA GLY A 11 22.52 -13.59 -19.34
C GLY A 11 22.33 -13.62 -20.85
N ALA A 12 23.31 -14.16 -21.57
CA ALA A 12 23.36 -14.25 -23.02
C ALA A 12 22.25 -15.13 -23.62
N VAL A 13 21.81 -14.76 -24.82
CA VAL A 13 20.89 -15.50 -25.67
C VAL A 13 21.60 -16.74 -26.23
N LEU A 14 21.08 -17.93 -25.93
CA LEU A 14 21.38 -19.19 -26.63
C LEU A 14 20.08 -19.99 -26.79
N ALA A 15 19.84 -20.46 -28.02
CA ALA A 15 18.61 -21.10 -28.46
C ALA A 15 18.64 -22.64 -28.31
N LEU A 16 17.42 -23.21 -28.25
CA LEU A 16 16.96 -24.61 -28.46
C LEU A 16 16.93 -25.57 -27.25
N PRO A 17 16.07 -26.62 -27.25
CA PRO A 17 14.73 -26.80 -27.85
C PRO A 17 13.64 -27.30 -26.85
N LEU A 18 12.43 -27.49 -27.38
CA LEU A 18 11.18 -27.94 -26.75
C LEU A 18 11.28 -29.06 -25.70
N GLY A 19 10.50 -28.90 -24.63
CA GLY A 19 9.90 -30.01 -23.88
C GLY A 19 9.95 -29.85 -22.36
N LEU A 20 8.95 -29.21 -21.76
CA LEU A 20 8.62 -29.45 -20.35
C LEU A 20 7.13 -29.21 -20.10
N LEU A 21 6.44 -30.27 -19.65
CA LEU A 21 5.08 -30.23 -19.13
C LEU A 21 4.98 -29.17 -18.02
N ALA A 22 4.20 -28.11 -18.26
CA ALA A 22 3.73 -27.26 -17.18
C ALA A 22 2.47 -27.90 -16.59
N LEU A 23 2.59 -28.48 -15.40
CA LEU A 23 1.47 -28.57 -14.47
C LEU A 23 0.92 -27.16 -14.29
N ALA A 24 -0.29 -26.92 -14.77
CA ALA A 24 -1.03 -25.70 -14.49
C ALA A 24 -1.29 -25.66 -12.98
N ALA A 25 -0.43 -24.98 -12.23
CA ALA A 25 -0.76 -24.53 -10.90
C ALA A 25 -1.93 -23.55 -11.07
N ASP A 26 -3.09 -23.96 -10.56
CA ASP A 26 -4.34 -23.21 -10.56
C ASP A 26 -4.13 -21.92 -9.74
N ARG A 27 -3.65 -20.86 -10.40
CA ARG A 27 -3.44 -19.55 -9.77
C ARG A 27 -4.78 -18.87 -9.65
N ASN A 28 -5.47 -19.16 -8.56
CA ASN A 28 -6.68 -18.46 -8.17
C ASN A 28 -6.36 -16.97 -7.91
N PRO A 29 -6.77 -16.02 -8.78
CA PRO A 29 -6.36 -14.62 -8.71
C PRO A 29 -6.92 -13.89 -7.47
N ALA A 30 -7.89 -14.49 -6.78
CA ALA A 30 -8.48 -13.95 -5.55
C ALA A 30 -7.57 -14.08 -4.31
N ALA A 31 -6.60 -15.00 -4.30
CA ALA A 31 -5.66 -15.15 -3.19
C ALA A 31 -4.57 -14.06 -3.17
N GLY A 32 -4.24 -13.50 -4.35
CA GLY A 32 -3.25 -12.42 -4.49
C GLY A 32 -3.72 -11.10 -3.87
N ALA A 33 -5.00 -10.77 -4.02
CA ALA A 33 -5.56 -9.50 -3.53
C ALA A 33 -5.61 -9.40 -1.99
N ALA A 34 -5.73 -10.52 -1.28
CA ALA A 34 -5.71 -10.53 0.19
C ALA A 34 -4.29 -10.41 0.76
N SER A 35 -3.28 -10.94 0.06
CA SER A 35 -1.86 -10.82 0.42
C SER A 35 -1.34 -9.39 0.21
N GLU A 36 -1.80 -8.70 -0.84
CA GLU A 36 -1.42 -7.30 -1.11
C GLU A 36 -1.92 -6.30 -0.05
N LEU A 37 -2.98 -6.63 0.70
CA LEU A 37 -3.52 -5.76 1.74
C LEU A 37 -2.78 -5.90 3.09
N ALA A 38 -1.94 -6.92 3.29
CA ALA A 38 -1.26 -7.18 4.56
C ALA A 38 0.14 -6.49 4.69
N GLY A 39 0.49 -5.59 3.78
CA GLY A 39 1.79 -4.89 3.77
C GLY A 39 2.02 -3.98 4.98
N ALA A 40 3.27 -3.58 5.23
CA ALA A 40 3.62 -2.68 6.33
C ALA A 40 2.84 -1.34 6.28
N PRO A 41 2.56 -0.69 7.43
CA PRO A 41 1.81 0.57 7.45
C PRO A 41 2.40 1.66 6.56
N THR A 42 1.58 2.18 5.66
CA THR A 42 1.93 3.27 4.75
C THR A 42 2.08 4.60 5.49
N ALA A 43 2.65 5.61 4.83
CA ALA A 43 2.74 6.97 5.37
C ALA A 43 1.36 7.61 5.58
N GLU A 44 0.34 7.16 4.85
CA GLU A 44 -1.06 7.55 5.09
C GLU A 44 -1.59 6.94 6.38
N ALA A 45 -1.45 5.61 6.54
CA ALA A 45 -1.85 4.93 7.77
C ALA A 45 -1.16 5.51 9.01
N LYS A 46 0.15 5.74 8.96
CA LYS A 46 0.91 6.33 10.08
C LYS A 46 0.51 7.77 10.43
N ARG A 47 -0.03 8.52 9.47
CA ARG A 47 -0.53 9.89 9.70
C ARG A 47 -1.95 9.91 10.25
N ASP A 48 -2.80 9.01 9.76
CA ASP A 48 -4.22 9.00 10.11
C ASP A 48 -4.50 8.25 11.41
N ILE A 49 -3.78 7.17 11.69
CA ILE A 49 -4.04 6.28 12.83
C ILE A 49 -3.22 6.76 14.05
N PRO A 50 -3.82 6.91 15.26
CA PRO A 50 -3.06 7.21 16.47
C PRO A 50 -1.99 6.14 16.71
N PRO A 51 -0.75 6.48 17.12
CA PRO A 51 0.33 5.50 17.28
C PRO A 51 -0.03 4.31 18.20
N ALA A 52 -0.77 4.57 19.29
CA ALA A 52 -1.23 3.53 20.20
C ALA A 52 -2.22 2.55 19.52
N TYR A 53 -3.16 3.07 18.73
CA TYR A 53 -4.11 2.26 17.97
C TYR A 53 -3.42 1.48 16.86
N LEU A 54 -2.47 2.10 16.15
CA LEU A 54 -1.71 1.42 15.09
C LEU A 54 -0.95 0.21 15.64
N ARG A 55 -0.32 0.36 16.82
CA ARG A 55 0.31 -0.76 17.54
C ARG A 55 -0.69 -1.89 17.78
N TRP A 56 -1.86 -1.56 18.33
CA TRP A 56 -2.87 -2.56 18.64
C TRP A 56 -3.50 -3.21 17.41
N TYR A 57 -3.66 -2.51 16.29
CA TYR A 57 -4.14 -3.12 15.04
C TYR A 57 -3.16 -4.13 14.46
N LEU A 58 -1.86 -3.81 14.52
CA LEU A 58 -0.80 -4.72 14.07
C LEU A 58 -0.76 -5.95 14.96
N ASP A 59 -0.76 -5.75 16.28
CA ASP A 59 -0.72 -6.81 17.28
C ASP A 59 -1.94 -7.75 17.18
N ALA A 60 -3.15 -7.18 17.16
CA ALA A 60 -4.38 -7.95 17.08
C ALA A 60 -4.50 -8.76 15.78
N ALA A 61 -3.97 -8.27 14.66
CA ALA A 61 -3.97 -9.02 13.40
C ALA A 61 -3.15 -10.32 13.50
N HIS A 62 -2.10 -10.36 14.33
CA HIS A 62 -1.31 -11.59 14.55
C HIS A 62 -2.10 -12.70 15.25
N THR A 63 -3.17 -12.36 15.98
CA THR A 63 -4.03 -13.35 16.63
C THR A 63 -4.91 -14.12 15.64
N CYS A 64 -5.02 -13.67 14.40
CA CYS A 64 -5.80 -14.33 13.34
C CYS A 64 -5.00 -14.45 12.04
N PRO A 65 -4.37 -15.61 11.76
CA PRO A 65 -3.65 -15.83 10.53
C PRO A 65 -4.50 -15.50 9.29
N GLY A 66 -3.97 -14.60 8.44
CA GLY A 66 -4.62 -14.14 7.21
C GLY A 66 -5.58 -12.95 7.37
N LEU A 67 -5.83 -12.46 8.59
CA LEU A 67 -6.59 -11.21 8.80
C LEU A 67 -5.69 -10.00 8.49
N PRO A 68 -6.04 -9.13 7.51
CA PRO A 68 -5.23 -7.95 7.22
C PRO A 68 -5.39 -6.88 8.29
N TRP A 69 -4.29 -6.41 8.89
CA TRP A 69 -4.32 -5.37 9.95
C TRP A 69 -5.01 -4.08 9.49
N ASN A 70 -4.87 -3.73 8.21
CA ASN A 70 -5.47 -2.55 7.61
C ASN A 70 -6.99 -2.64 7.50
N VAL A 71 -7.57 -3.84 7.44
CA VAL A 71 -9.02 -4.06 7.53
C VAL A 71 -9.50 -3.80 8.95
N LEU A 72 -8.78 -4.31 9.96
CA LEU A 72 -9.09 -4.05 11.37
C LEU A 72 -8.99 -2.56 11.70
N ALA A 73 -7.96 -1.89 11.20
CA ALA A 73 -7.82 -0.45 11.29
C ALA A 73 -8.95 0.30 10.58
N ALA A 74 -9.36 -0.14 9.39
CA ALA A 74 -10.46 0.47 8.64
C ALA A 74 -11.82 0.33 9.34
N ILE A 75 -12.06 -0.78 10.05
CA ILE A 75 -13.22 -0.93 10.94
C ILE A 75 -13.16 0.14 12.02
N GLY A 76 -12.06 0.24 12.79
CA GLY A 76 -11.98 1.25 13.84
C GLY A 76 -12.01 2.71 13.33
N LYS A 77 -11.53 2.96 12.10
CA LYS A 77 -11.72 4.25 11.42
C LYS A 77 -13.20 4.53 11.18
N THR A 78 -13.93 3.54 10.69
CA THR A 78 -15.36 3.65 10.32
C THR A 78 -16.24 3.77 11.55
N GLU A 79 -15.93 3.03 12.62
CA GLU A 79 -16.72 3.01 13.86
C GLU A 79 -16.59 4.31 14.67
N SER A 80 -15.38 4.86 14.77
CA SER A 80 -15.13 5.94 15.74
C SER A 80 -13.96 6.85 15.41
N ASP A 81 -13.45 6.83 14.17
CA ASP A 81 -12.21 7.52 13.81
C ASP A 81 -11.04 7.13 14.73
N HIS A 82 -10.85 5.82 14.96
CA HIS A 82 -9.87 5.27 15.90
C HIS A 82 -10.03 5.82 17.32
N GLY A 83 -11.28 5.87 17.79
CA GLY A 83 -11.65 6.35 19.12
C GLY A 83 -11.52 7.85 19.30
N ARG A 84 -11.38 8.66 18.24
CA ARG A 84 -11.34 10.13 18.34
C ARG A 84 -12.70 10.80 18.20
N SER A 85 -13.68 10.09 17.64
CA SER A 85 -15.04 10.60 17.45
C SER A 85 -15.69 10.89 18.80
N THR A 86 -16.31 12.06 18.92
CA THR A 86 -17.11 12.43 20.10
C THR A 86 -18.56 11.93 20.01
N ALA A 87 -18.86 11.03 19.08
CA ALA A 87 -20.19 10.46 18.92
C ALA A 87 -20.60 9.63 20.16
N PRO A 88 -21.91 9.51 20.44
CA PRO A 88 -22.42 8.69 21.54
C PRO A 88 -21.85 7.27 21.52
N GLY A 89 -21.54 6.73 22.70
CA GLY A 89 -21.07 5.36 22.87
C GLY A 89 -19.56 5.16 22.66
N VAL A 90 -18.82 6.09 22.05
CA VAL A 90 -17.38 5.89 21.77
C VAL A 90 -16.55 5.84 23.06
N HIS A 91 -16.74 6.81 23.95
CA HIS A 91 -15.93 6.94 25.17
C HIS A 91 -16.63 6.45 26.43
N THR A 92 -17.96 6.55 26.47
CA THR A 92 -18.80 6.15 27.61
C THR A 92 -20.21 5.83 27.13
N GLY A 93 -20.94 5.02 27.89
CA GLY A 93 -22.34 4.69 27.57
C GLY A 93 -22.48 4.01 26.21
N GLU A 94 -23.67 4.04 25.64
CA GLU A 94 -23.98 3.38 24.38
C GLU A 94 -24.59 4.37 23.38
N ASN A 95 -24.46 4.08 22.09
CA ASN A 95 -25.23 4.76 21.07
C ASN A 95 -26.68 4.23 21.02
N HIS A 96 -27.50 4.77 20.11
CA HIS A 96 -28.92 4.39 19.95
C HIS A 96 -29.14 2.91 19.57
N ALA A 97 -28.11 2.22 19.08
CA ALA A 97 -28.15 0.80 18.75
C ALA A 97 -27.63 -0.09 19.90
N GLY A 98 -27.22 0.49 21.04
CA GLY A 98 -26.62 -0.24 22.16
C GLY A 98 -25.12 -0.53 21.98
N ALA A 99 -24.45 0.17 21.06
CA ALA A 99 -23.03 -0.06 20.78
C ALA A 99 -22.14 0.85 21.64
N GLY A 100 -21.05 0.30 22.18
CA GLY A 100 -20.10 1.01 23.04
C GLY A 100 -18.64 0.73 22.70
N GLY A 101 -17.76 1.66 23.06
CA GLY A 101 -16.31 1.58 22.87
C GLY A 101 -15.82 2.07 21.51
N PRO A 102 -14.49 2.16 21.31
CA PRO A 102 -13.91 2.64 20.05
C PRO A 102 -14.16 1.70 18.86
N MET A 103 -14.50 0.44 19.11
CA MET A 103 -14.89 -0.52 18.06
C MET A 103 -16.41 -0.73 17.98
N GLN A 104 -17.20 0.07 18.72
CA GLN A 104 -18.66 0.09 18.74
C GLN A 104 -19.29 -1.31 18.85
N PHE A 105 -18.94 -2.03 19.92
CA PHE A 105 -19.52 -3.34 20.20
C PHE A 105 -20.89 -3.25 20.84
N LEU A 106 -21.84 -4.04 20.34
CA LEU A 106 -23.04 -4.41 21.09
C LEU A 106 -22.66 -5.25 22.31
N ALA A 107 -23.41 -5.11 23.41
CA ALA A 107 -23.15 -5.84 24.66
C ALA A 107 -23.07 -7.37 24.46
N ALA A 108 -23.99 -7.96 23.70
CA ALA A 108 -23.99 -9.40 23.44
C ALA A 108 -22.74 -9.87 22.67
N THR A 109 -22.32 -9.10 21.66
CA THR A 109 -21.09 -9.38 20.90
C THR A 109 -19.86 -9.24 21.80
N TRP A 110 -19.83 -8.22 22.66
CA TRP A 110 -18.73 -8.05 23.62
C TRP A 110 -18.62 -9.24 24.58
N THR A 111 -19.74 -9.73 25.11
CA THR A 111 -19.76 -10.90 25.98
C THR A 111 -19.16 -12.14 25.30
N ALA A 112 -19.42 -12.33 24.00
CA ALA A 112 -18.94 -13.49 23.26
C ALA A 112 -17.47 -13.37 22.82
N TYR A 113 -17.01 -12.17 22.45
CA TYR A 113 -15.73 -11.98 21.76
C TYR A 113 -14.71 -11.12 22.49
N GLY A 114 -15.09 -10.44 23.57
CA GLY A 114 -14.21 -9.60 24.37
C GLY A 114 -13.03 -10.37 24.96
N VAL A 115 -11.86 -9.76 24.93
CA VAL A 115 -10.58 -10.31 25.42
C VAL A 115 -9.88 -9.25 26.25
N ASP A 116 -9.09 -9.70 27.23
CA ASP A 116 -8.20 -8.87 28.06
C ASP A 116 -6.83 -8.93 27.39
N ALA A 117 -6.59 -7.97 26.51
CA ALA A 117 -5.47 -7.99 25.57
C ALA A 117 -4.22 -7.31 26.12
N ASP A 118 -4.37 -6.33 27.01
CA ASP A 118 -3.24 -5.71 27.70
C ASP A 118 -2.92 -6.39 29.05
N HIS A 119 -3.68 -7.43 29.41
CA HIS A 119 -3.46 -8.27 30.59
C HIS A 119 -3.56 -7.49 31.90
N ASP A 120 -4.45 -6.51 31.95
CA ASP A 120 -4.73 -5.71 33.15
C ASP A 120 -5.71 -6.40 34.13
N GLY A 121 -6.25 -7.56 33.73
CA GLY A 121 -7.19 -8.37 34.50
C GLY A 121 -8.66 -8.04 34.25
N ARG A 122 -8.96 -7.17 33.28
CA ARG A 122 -10.33 -6.76 32.91
C ARG A 122 -10.54 -6.90 31.41
N LYS A 123 -11.79 -7.19 31.03
CA LYS A 123 -12.25 -7.12 29.64
C LYS A 123 -13.10 -5.88 29.48
N ASP A 124 -12.50 -4.79 29.02
CA ASP A 124 -13.17 -3.51 28.90
C ASP A 124 -13.36 -3.11 27.43
N ARG A 125 -14.63 -3.03 26.98
CA ARG A 125 -14.95 -2.62 25.60
C ARG A 125 -14.52 -1.19 25.28
N TYR A 126 -14.24 -0.36 26.29
CA TYR A 126 -13.73 1.00 26.13
C TYR A 126 -12.20 1.08 26.16
N ASN A 127 -11.50 0.02 26.59
CA ASN A 127 -10.05 -0.09 26.46
C ASN A 127 -9.71 -0.38 24.98
N PRO A 128 -8.89 0.47 24.30
CA PRO A 128 -8.53 0.25 22.91
C PRO A 128 -7.82 -1.08 22.64
N ALA A 129 -7.00 -1.58 23.57
CA ALA A 129 -6.31 -2.86 23.41
C ALA A 129 -7.33 -4.00 23.28
N ASP A 130 -8.22 -4.10 24.27
CA ASP A 130 -9.26 -5.12 24.37
C ASP A 130 -10.26 -5.00 23.22
N ALA A 131 -10.74 -3.79 22.93
CA ALA A 131 -11.72 -3.57 21.87
C ALA A 131 -11.17 -3.98 20.50
N ILE A 132 -9.92 -3.61 20.18
CA ILE A 132 -9.31 -3.95 18.90
C ILE A 132 -9.07 -5.47 18.79
N HIS A 133 -8.58 -6.11 19.85
CA HIS A 133 -8.39 -7.56 19.86
C HIS A 133 -9.71 -8.33 19.86
N GLY A 134 -10.75 -7.82 20.52
CA GLY A 134 -12.10 -8.38 20.47
C GLY A 134 -12.66 -8.34 19.04
N ALA A 135 -12.36 -7.28 18.27
CA ALA A 135 -12.73 -7.19 16.86
C ALA A 135 -11.95 -8.17 15.99
N ALA A 136 -10.65 -8.34 16.23
CA ALA A 136 -9.87 -9.37 15.55
C ALA A 136 -10.41 -10.77 15.84
N HIS A 137 -10.73 -11.07 17.11
CA HIS A 137 -11.32 -12.33 17.53
C HIS A 137 -12.68 -12.58 16.87
N TYR A 138 -13.58 -11.58 16.85
CA TYR A 138 -14.86 -11.63 16.15
C TYR A 138 -14.69 -11.95 14.67
N LEU A 139 -13.83 -11.20 13.97
CA LEU A 139 -13.59 -11.40 12.54
C LEU A 139 -12.99 -12.77 12.26
N CYS A 140 -12.09 -13.24 13.11
CA CYS A 140 -11.48 -14.56 12.96
C CYS A 140 -12.49 -15.69 13.11
N ALA A 141 -13.36 -15.60 14.12
CA ALA A 141 -14.45 -16.55 14.32
C ALA A 141 -15.42 -16.58 13.12
N ASN A 142 -15.57 -15.45 12.43
CA ASN A 142 -16.34 -15.33 11.18
C ASN A 142 -15.51 -15.61 9.91
N HIS A 143 -14.37 -16.28 10.04
CA HIS A 143 -13.50 -16.74 8.95
C HIS A 143 -12.83 -15.63 8.11
N ALA A 144 -12.65 -14.43 8.66
CA ALA A 144 -12.00 -13.34 7.94
C ALA A 144 -10.58 -13.69 7.45
N GLY A 145 -9.85 -14.52 8.21
CA GLY A 145 -8.51 -14.98 7.85
C GLY A 145 -8.42 -15.79 6.54
N LYS A 146 -9.55 -16.31 6.03
CA LYS A 146 -9.60 -16.99 4.72
C LYS A 146 -9.61 -16.02 3.53
N GLY A 147 -9.68 -14.71 3.77
CA GLY A 147 -9.65 -13.70 2.71
C GLY A 147 -10.89 -13.72 1.80
N GLY A 148 -10.81 -12.99 0.67
CA GLY A 148 -11.81 -12.99 -0.39
C GLY A 148 -13.26 -12.82 0.09
N ALA A 149 -14.14 -13.71 -0.36
CA ALA A 149 -15.56 -13.69 0.00
C ALA A 149 -15.82 -13.93 1.50
N HIS A 150 -14.94 -14.66 2.20
CA HIS A 150 -15.07 -14.89 3.64
C HIS A 150 -14.78 -13.62 4.43
N LEU A 151 -13.72 -12.89 4.05
CA LEU A 151 -13.42 -11.58 4.63
C LEU A 151 -14.57 -10.60 4.44
N ARG A 152 -15.09 -10.48 3.21
CA ARG A 152 -16.23 -9.60 2.92
C ARG A 152 -17.46 -9.94 3.77
N ARG A 153 -17.74 -11.24 3.94
CA ARG A 153 -18.86 -11.74 4.76
C ARG A 153 -18.63 -11.50 6.25
N ALA A 154 -17.41 -11.66 6.75
CA ALA A 154 -17.07 -11.38 8.14
C ALA A 154 -17.28 -9.89 8.50
N ILE A 155 -16.88 -8.99 7.60
CA ILE A 155 -17.13 -7.54 7.76
C ILE A 155 -18.64 -7.26 7.73
N TRP A 156 -19.40 -7.95 6.89
CA TRP A 156 -20.87 -7.82 6.86
C TRP A 156 -21.52 -8.37 8.13
N HIS A 157 -20.99 -9.43 8.73
CA HIS A 157 -21.48 -9.90 10.03
C HIS A 157 -21.20 -8.87 11.14
N TYR A 158 -20.05 -8.20 11.08
CA TYR A 158 -19.70 -7.11 11.99
C TYR A 158 -20.75 -5.99 11.93
N ASN A 159 -21.15 -5.59 10.72
CA ASN A 159 -22.23 -4.64 10.48
C ASN A 159 -22.96 -5.02 9.19
N HIS A 160 -24.26 -5.33 9.30
CA HIS A 160 -25.12 -5.95 8.26
C HIS A 160 -25.47 -5.00 7.10
N SER A 161 -24.52 -4.17 6.67
CA SER A 161 -24.65 -3.14 5.65
C SER A 161 -23.59 -3.33 4.56
N ASP A 162 -24.03 -3.52 3.32
CA ASP A 162 -23.10 -3.56 2.19
C ASP A 162 -22.33 -2.25 1.99
N THR A 163 -22.93 -1.13 2.35
CA THR A 163 -22.26 0.17 2.32
C THR A 163 -21.14 0.23 3.35
N TYR A 164 -21.36 -0.31 4.55
CA TYR A 164 -20.32 -0.43 5.56
C TYR A 164 -19.15 -1.27 5.04
N VAL A 165 -19.43 -2.44 4.48
CA VAL A 165 -18.40 -3.32 3.92
C VAL A 165 -17.59 -2.63 2.83
N ARG A 166 -18.25 -1.91 1.91
CA ARG A 166 -17.57 -1.13 0.86
C ARG A 166 -16.66 -0.04 1.45
N ASN A 167 -17.13 0.68 2.46
CA ASN A 167 -16.36 1.75 3.10
C ASN A 167 -15.13 1.19 3.83
N VAL A 168 -15.29 0.10 4.58
CA VAL A 168 -14.18 -0.58 5.26
C VAL A 168 -13.14 -1.07 4.26
N LEU A 169 -13.55 -1.77 3.20
CA LEU A 169 -12.60 -2.29 2.21
C LEU A 169 -11.91 -1.16 1.43
N ALA A 170 -12.62 -0.08 1.10
CA ALA A 170 -12.04 1.09 0.45
C ALA A 170 -11.02 1.80 1.36
N GLN A 171 -11.32 1.95 2.64
CA GLN A 171 -10.41 2.55 3.62
C GLN A 171 -9.20 1.65 3.89
N ALA A 172 -9.39 0.33 3.99
CA ALA A 172 -8.30 -0.64 4.12
C ALA A 172 -7.36 -0.58 2.92
N ALA A 173 -7.90 -0.45 1.70
CA ALA A 173 -7.11 -0.25 0.49
C ALA A 173 -6.30 1.05 0.54
N ARG A 174 -6.82 2.15 1.10
CA ARG A 174 -6.03 3.39 1.30
C ARG A 174 -4.88 3.20 2.27
N TYR A 175 -5.09 2.45 3.35
CA TYR A 175 -4.01 2.14 4.30
C TYR A 175 -2.95 1.20 3.74
N ALA A 176 -3.29 0.33 2.80
CA ALA A 176 -2.34 -0.58 2.15
C ALA A 176 -1.69 0.00 0.89
N THR A 177 -2.34 0.94 0.20
CA THR A 177 -1.80 1.55 -1.01
C THR A 177 -0.75 2.57 -0.61
N PRO A 178 0.54 2.36 -0.95
CA PRO A 178 1.53 3.40 -0.74
C PRO A 178 1.08 4.63 -1.51
N THR A 179 0.95 5.77 -0.81
CA THR A 179 0.52 7.00 -1.44
C THR A 179 1.52 7.36 -2.51
N THR A 180 1.23 7.03 -3.77
CA THR A 180 2.00 7.52 -4.92
C THR A 180 1.98 9.03 -4.78
N SER A 181 3.14 9.64 -4.54
CA SER A 181 3.17 11.09 -4.35
C SER A 181 2.46 11.74 -5.53
N ARG A 182 1.58 12.73 -5.29
CA ARG A 182 0.82 13.40 -6.38
C ARG A 182 1.74 13.84 -7.52
N ARG A 183 2.98 14.24 -7.17
CA ARG A 183 4.07 14.56 -8.11
C ARG A 183 4.58 13.33 -8.88
N GLY A 184 4.84 12.21 -8.21
CA GLY A 184 5.22 10.94 -8.85
C GLY A 184 4.18 10.45 -9.86
N ALA A 185 2.89 10.51 -9.50
CA ALA A 185 1.81 10.17 -10.44
C ALA A 185 1.79 11.10 -11.66
N THR A 186 2.04 12.40 -11.48
CA THR A 186 2.17 13.35 -12.59
C THR A 186 3.37 13.04 -13.47
N ALA A 187 4.53 12.72 -12.88
CA ALA A 187 5.73 12.37 -13.63
C ALA A 187 5.52 11.10 -14.47
N VAL A 188 4.96 10.04 -13.88
CA VAL A 188 4.65 8.79 -14.62
C VAL A 188 3.69 9.07 -15.77
N ARG A 189 2.58 9.80 -15.55
CA ARG A 189 1.65 10.17 -16.62
C ARG A 189 2.29 11.01 -17.73
N ALA A 190 3.22 11.89 -17.39
CA ALA A 190 3.95 12.69 -18.36
C ALA A 190 4.88 11.83 -19.22
N ALA A 191 5.61 10.89 -18.62
CA ALA A 191 6.48 9.96 -19.34
C ALA A 191 5.69 9.03 -20.28
N LEU A 192 4.55 8.49 -19.82
CA LEU A 192 3.72 7.56 -20.60
C LEU A 192 3.19 8.16 -21.92
N ARG A 193 3.10 9.48 -22.04
CA ARG A 193 2.70 10.16 -23.29
C ARG A 193 3.73 10.00 -24.42
N TRP A 194 4.95 9.61 -24.09
CA TRP A 194 6.05 9.45 -25.04
C TRP A 194 6.38 7.98 -25.34
N LEU A 195 5.51 7.04 -24.95
CA LEU A 195 5.65 5.64 -25.37
C LEU A 195 5.70 5.55 -26.90
N GLY A 196 6.65 4.78 -27.40
CA GLY A 196 6.93 4.66 -28.84
C GLY A 196 7.83 5.76 -29.42
N THR A 197 8.24 6.77 -28.63
CA THR A 197 9.20 7.77 -29.10
C THR A 197 10.59 7.12 -29.27
N PRO A 198 11.29 7.35 -30.40
CA PRO A 198 12.63 6.81 -30.60
C PRO A 198 13.62 7.28 -29.53
N TYR A 199 14.51 6.38 -29.12
CA TYR A 199 15.65 6.74 -28.27
C TYR A 199 16.61 7.64 -29.05
N SER A 200 16.96 8.79 -28.49
CA SER A 200 17.89 9.75 -29.09
C SER A 200 19.02 10.05 -28.12
N TRP A 201 20.23 9.56 -28.41
CA TRP A 201 21.40 9.77 -27.55
C TRP A 201 21.69 11.26 -27.36
N GLY A 202 21.69 11.74 -26.11
CA GLY A 202 21.83 13.16 -25.80
C GLY A 202 20.55 13.98 -25.99
N GLY A 203 19.49 13.39 -26.51
CA GLY A 203 18.22 14.04 -26.80
C GLY A 203 17.31 14.18 -25.58
N GLY A 204 16.47 15.21 -25.61
CA GLY A 204 15.43 15.46 -24.64
C GLY A 204 15.87 16.27 -23.42
N GLY A 205 14.90 16.86 -22.74
CA GLY A 205 15.10 17.64 -21.53
C GLY A 205 13.78 18.11 -20.92
N PRO A 206 13.80 19.07 -19.97
CA PRO A 206 12.63 19.50 -19.20
C PRO A 206 11.42 19.97 -20.05
N THR A 207 11.66 20.39 -21.29
CA THR A 207 10.63 20.96 -22.19
C THR A 207 10.13 19.99 -23.27
N GLY A 208 10.73 18.80 -23.42
CA GLY A 208 10.30 17.81 -24.40
C GLY A 208 11.46 17.15 -25.15
N PRO A 209 11.17 16.42 -26.24
CA PRO A 209 12.18 15.74 -27.04
C PRO A 209 13.00 16.73 -27.87
N THR A 210 14.29 16.44 -28.02
CA THR A 210 15.21 17.23 -28.87
C THR A 210 15.94 16.30 -29.82
N TYR A 211 16.65 16.87 -30.79
CA TYR A 211 17.64 16.10 -31.53
C TYR A 211 18.82 15.77 -30.61
N GLY A 212 19.35 14.57 -30.77
CA GLY A 212 20.53 14.10 -30.08
C GLY A 212 21.81 14.37 -30.86
N PHE A 213 22.90 13.80 -30.39
CA PHE A 213 24.21 13.81 -31.03
C PHE A 213 24.75 12.38 -31.16
N ALA A 214 25.83 12.19 -31.94
CA ALA A 214 26.40 10.87 -32.22
C ALA A 214 25.32 9.88 -32.71
N GLN A 215 25.05 8.80 -31.97
CA GLN A 215 24.03 7.81 -32.30
C GLN A 215 22.59 8.39 -32.29
N GLY A 216 22.38 9.57 -31.70
CA GLY A 216 21.11 10.30 -31.70
C GLY A 216 20.98 11.34 -32.82
N THR A 217 22.01 11.51 -33.66
CA THR A 217 21.99 12.53 -34.72
C THR A 217 20.83 12.29 -35.68
N GLY A 218 20.02 13.32 -35.95
CA GLY A 218 18.84 13.23 -36.81
C GLY A 218 17.61 12.56 -36.16
N ILE A 219 17.72 12.06 -34.93
CA ILE A 219 16.61 11.45 -34.19
C ILE A 219 16.06 12.46 -33.19
N LYS A 220 14.80 12.89 -33.35
CA LYS A 220 14.11 13.72 -32.36
C LYS A 220 13.44 12.83 -31.32
N GLY A 221 13.96 12.83 -30.09
CA GLY A 221 13.50 11.92 -29.04
C GLY A 221 14.07 12.24 -27.67
N PHE A 222 14.15 11.22 -26.83
CA PHE A 222 14.75 11.29 -25.50
C PHE A 222 15.83 10.23 -25.34
N ASP A 223 16.86 10.51 -24.56
CA ASP A 223 17.63 9.47 -23.88
C ASP A 223 17.06 9.16 -22.48
N CYS A 224 17.72 8.25 -21.75
CA CYS A 224 17.26 7.77 -20.46
C CYS A 224 17.05 8.89 -19.44
N SER A 225 18.03 9.78 -19.27
CA SER A 225 17.97 10.86 -18.29
C SER A 225 17.24 12.11 -18.81
N GLY A 226 17.13 12.29 -20.13
CA GLY A 226 16.30 13.33 -20.74
C GLY A 226 14.81 13.08 -20.53
N LEU A 227 14.36 11.82 -20.63
CA LEU A 227 12.95 11.46 -20.38
C LEU A 227 12.58 11.64 -18.89
N THR A 228 13.45 11.26 -17.97
CA THR A 228 13.22 11.44 -16.53
C THR A 228 13.21 12.93 -16.16
N GLN A 229 14.10 13.76 -16.76
CA GLN A 229 14.07 15.22 -16.61
C GLN A 229 12.73 15.80 -17.06
N TYR A 230 12.24 15.41 -18.23
CA TYR A 230 10.96 15.86 -18.75
C TYR A 230 9.81 15.49 -17.79
N ALA A 231 9.73 14.21 -17.42
CA ALA A 231 8.67 13.67 -16.58
C ALA A 231 8.56 14.42 -15.24
N TRP A 232 9.67 14.59 -14.55
CA TRP A 232 9.69 15.29 -13.27
C TRP A 232 9.53 16.80 -13.39
N ALA A 233 9.94 17.40 -14.52
CA ALA A 233 9.67 18.81 -14.79
C ALA A 233 8.15 19.09 -14.89
N GLN A 234 7.37 18.17 -15.47
CA GLN A 234 5.90 18.27 -15.48
C GLN A 234 5.28 18.18 -14.07
N ALA A 235 6.02 17.62 -13.11
CA ALA A 235 5.65 17.55 -11.70
C ALA A 235 6.28 18.67 -10.84
N GLY A 236 6.91 19.66 -11.48
CA GLY A 236 7.53 20.82 -10.83
C GLY A 236 8.89 20.54 -10.18
N ILE A 237 9.57 19.45 -10.53
CA ILE A 237 10.90 19.09 -10.00
C ILE A 237 11.91 19.09 -11.15
N ARG A 238 13.00 19.85 -10.99
CA ARG A 238 14.10 19.87 -11.95
C ARG A 238 15.15 18.85 -11.55
N LEU A 239 15.50 17.99 -12.49
CA LEU A 239 16.55 16.99 -12.34
C LEU A 239 17.83 17.42 -13.08
N PRO A 240 19.01 16.98 -12.60
CA PRO A 240 20.25 17.06 -13.38
C PRO A 240 20.16 16.33 -14.72
N ARG A 241 21.05 16.64 -15.66
CA ARG A 241 21.02 16.08 -17.02
C ARG A 241 21.46 14.63 -17.08
N VAL A 242 22.45 14.25 -16.27
CA VAL A 242 23.11 12.95 -16.34
C VAL A 242 22.48 11.98 -15.33
N ALA A 243 22.27 10.73 -15.72
CA ALA A 243 21.64 9.72 -14.86
C ALA A 243 22.38 9.50 -13.53
N ALA A 244 23.72 9.56 -13.54
CA ALA A 244 24.53 9.47 -12.32
C ALA A 244 24.23 10.61 -11.33
N ASP A 245 24.13 11.86 -11.83
CA ASP A 245 23.77 13.01 -10.99
C ASP A 245 22.32 12.92 -10.49
N GLN A 246 21.41 12.40 -11.32
CA GLN A 246 20.04 12.13 -10.90
C GLN A 246 19.98 11.07 -9.78
N TYR A 247 20.82 10.04 -9.84
CA TYR A 247 20.93 9.04 -8.78
C TYR A 247 21.43 9.67 -7.48
N ASN A 248 22.41 10.56 -7.57
CA ASN A 248 22.94 11.31 -6.42
C ASN A 248 21.97 12.39 -5.90
N THR A 249 20.80 12.56 -6.54
CA THR A 249 19.77 13.50 -6.12
C THR A 249 18.68 12.81 -5.29
N GLY A 250 18.28 13.42 -4.16
CA GLY A 250 17.15 12.95 -3.35
C GLY A 250 17.52 11.83 -2.37
N THR A 251 16.50 11.09 -1.92
CA THR A 251 16.66 10.05 -0.88
C THR A 251 16.73 8.66 -1.51
N HIS A 252 17.75 7.88 -1.17
CA HIS A 252 17.82 6.48 -1.60
C HIS A 252 16.88 5.59 -0.80
N ILE A 253 16.27 4.63 -1.47
CA ILE A 253 15.39 3.62 -0.87
C ILE A 253 15.72 2.22 -1.37
N PRO A 254 15.47 1.19 -0.55
CA PRO A 254 15.57 -0.19 -1.01
C PRO A 254 14.49 -0.47 -2.06
N ARG A 255 14.77 -1.41 -2.98
CA ARG A 255 13.82 -1.84 -4.02
C ARG A 255 12.46 -2.29 -3.47
N THR A 256 12.44 -2.83 -2.25
CA THR A 256 11.23 -3.27 -1.54
C THR A 256 10.31 -2.11 -1.13
N GLN A 257 10.77 -0.86 -1.23
CA GLN A 257 10.00 0.35 -0.92
C GLN A 257 9.68 1.19 -2.15
N LEU A 258 9.95 0.69 -3.36
CA LEU A 258 9.65 1.41 -4.60
C LEU A 258 8.16 1.72 -4.71
N GLN A 259 7.86 2.96 -5.06
CA GLN A 259 6.51 3.44 -5.34
C GLN A 259 6.48 4.07 -6.74
N PRO A 260 5.31 4.11 -7.40
CA PRO A 260 5.19 4.81 -8.67
C PRO A 260 5.72 6.25 -8.57
N GLY A 261 6.55 6.63 -9.54
CA GLY A 261 7.26 7.90 -9.55
C GLY A 261 8.67 7.84 -9.01
N ASP A 262 9.06 6.86 -8.20
CA ASP A 262 10.48 6.70 -7.82
C ASP A 262 11.35 6.40 -9.05
N LEU A 263 12.60 6.87 -9.02
CA LEU A 263 13.56 6.61 -10.09
C LEU A 263 14.30 5.30 -9.83
N LEU A 264 14.34 4.45 -10.86
CA LEU A 264 15.08 3.20 -10.85
C LEU A 264 16.34 3.36 -11.69
N PHE A 265 17.49 3.12 -11.08
CA PHE A 265 18.81 3.21 -11.71
C PHE A 265 19.39 1.81 -11.87
N PHE A 266 20.16 1.63 -12.94
CA PHE A 266 20.80 0.37 -13.27
C PHE A 266 22.31 0.57 -13.29
N ALA A 267 23.05 -0.30 -12.61
CA ALA A 267 24.50 -0.27 -12.57
C ALA A 267 25.06 -1.68 -12.76
N THR A 268 26.17 -1.78 -13.50
CA THR A 268 26.98 -3.01 -13.60
C THR A 268 27.83 -3.23 -12.35
N ASN A 269 28.18 -2.15 -11.64
CA ASN A 269 28.75 -2.18 -10.30
C ASN A 269 28.00 -1.18 -9.40
N PRO A 270 27.24 -1.62 -8.39
CA PRO A 270 26.45 -0.75 -7.52
C PRO A 270 27.29 0.07 -6.52
N ASN A 271 28.60 -0.15 -6.47
CA ASN A 271 29.54 0.54 -5.58
C ASN A 271 30.53 1.47 -6.33
N ALA A 272 30.35 1.66 -7.64
CA ALA A 272 31.22 2.50 -8.48
C ALA A 272 30.64 3.90 -8.69
#